data_AF-A0A972GME1-F1
#
_entry.id   AF-A0A972GME1-F1
#
_cell.length_a   1.000
_cell.length_b   1.000
_cell.length_c   1.000
_cell.angle_alpha   90.00
_cell.angle_beta   90.00
_cell.angle_gamma   90.00
#
_symmetry.space_group_name_H-M   'P 1'
#
loop_
_entity.id
_entity.type
_entity.pdbx_description
1 polymer ?
#
loop_
_entity_poly.entity_id
_entity_poly.type
_entity_poly.pdbx_seq_one_letter_code
_entity_poly.pdbx_strand_id
1 'polypeptide(L)'
;MKIQLVSFLIVLVFLTACSGQPAAQDSDAASETSNAVAEEGVVESENNESSKLVDGRTASDDCAPGTRAIDHDYGTTCVPENPERIAVMDLDVAAFMRVLDIKPVAISFAQWNELVAASLEWEEAGNAFIADATDIGEWPYNIESVAASNPDLILAAGVEKYELLSEIAPTIAFDIYHNNENSWSTFTAYFGDVLNASDEAQALVDATNERIAALEAYVATEAGDPTVFVVQEWEETISYGAPYFAYNQIMAQANMARPETQAVIQDEYETSFDEYWANVSLEQLDTVDAEYLLLLSLVYDESGGTIDELREEPIWAALDAAQNDQFVAVPWQQWLSFDVYSVNKTIDDLFRIVGGSEAAEVAPNPFSAEVADSLPTDQTDGEALSQVPGFPAYAPTPTMLEVVEEREETVLIRHAFGETEVPKNPARVYTDALTTQIALSLGIEPAGAQYFTTLLEVPELAAQLEGVPELGDQYLRPKPRSACGCPTRPDRRLG
;
A
#
# COMPACT_ATOMS: atom_id res chain seq x y z
N MET A 1 53.14 -24.77 -46.24
CA MET A 1 52.80 -24.21 -47.57
C MET A 1 52.44 -22.74 -47.35
N LYS A 2 53.33 -21.81 -47.79
CA LYS A 2 53.20 -20.32 -47.94
C LYS A 2 52.69 -19.52 -46.71
N ILE A 3 53.48 -18.78 -45.90
CA ILE A 3 54.25 -17.50 -46.12
C ILE A 3 53.31 -16.38 -46.64
N GLN A 4 53.10 -15.16 -46.11
CA GLN A 4 53.85 -14.07 -45.40
C GLN A 4 52.86 -13.28 -44.49
N LEU A 5 53.15 -12.62 -43.36
CA LEU A 5 54.14 -11.60 -42.94
C LEU A 5 53.91 -10.18 -43.49
N VAL A 6 54.14 -9.18 -42.61
CA VAL A 6 54.41 -7.72 -42.82
C VAL A 6 53.17 -6.81 -42.72
N SER A 7 53.13 -5.64 -42.08
CA SER A 7 53.89 -4.87 -41.07
C SER A 7 53.03 -3.62 -40.74
N PHE A 8 52.93 -3.18 -39.49
CA PHE A 8 53.61 -2.01 -38.90
C PHE A 8 53.61 -0.74 -39.78
N LEU A 9 52.86 0.31 -39.39
CA LEU A 9 53.38 1.69 -39.42
C LEU A 9 52.53 2.69 -38.58
N ILE A 10 53.23 3.32 -37.63
CA ILE A 10 52.89 4.53 -36.88
C ILE A 10 53.03 5.76 -37.81
N VAL A 11 52.09 6.72 -37.79
CA VAL A 11 52.40 8.15 -38.02
C VAL A 11 51.41 9.06 -37.25
N LEU A 12 51.97 10.06 -36.60
CA LEU A 12 51.40 11.05 -35.69
C LEU A 12 51.82 12.43 -36.23
N VAL A 13 50.90 13.33 -36.63
CA VAL A 13 51.16 14.75 -37.00
C VAL A 13 49.80 15.50 -36.91
N PHE A 14 49.51 16.32 -35.88
CA PHE A 14 49.89 17.72 -35.57
C PHE A 14 48.99 18.84 -36.19
N LEU A 15 48.39 19.61 -35.25
CA LEU A 15 48.29 21.09 -35.15
C LEU A 15 47.44 21.96 -36.10
N THR A 16 46.71 22.89 -35.44
CA THR A 16 46.54 24.33 -35.75
C THR A 16 45.65 24.74 -36.93
N ALA A 17 44.95 25.88 -36.95
CA ALA A 17 44.61 26.94 -36.00
C ALA A 17 43.68 27.95 -36.70
N CYS A 18 42.95 28.72 -35.89
CA CYS A 18 42.67 30.16 -36.02
C CYS A 18 41.90 30.76 -37.23
N SER A 19 40.83 31.47 -36.83
CA SER A 19 40.57 32.91 -37.07
C SER A 19 40.11 33.39 -38.45
N GLY A 20 39.15 34.33 -38.43
CA GLY A 20 39.10 35.39 -39.43
C GLY A 20 37.69 35.84 -39.84
N GLN A 21 37.09 36.75 -39.08
CA GLN A 21 36.12 37.72 -39.62
C GLN A 21 36.89 38.71 -40.54
N PRO A 22 36.26 39.34 -41.55
CA PRO A 22 35.61 40.63 -41.27
C PRO A 22 34.40 41.02 -42.15
N ALA A 23 33.59 41.94 -41.59
CA ALA A 23 32.94 43.13 -42.18
C ALA A 23 32.02 42.99 -43.42
N ALA A 24 31.01 43.82 -43.64
CA ALA A 24 30.20 44.82 -42.92
C ALA A 24 29.29 45.43 -44.02
N GLN A 25 28.03 45.80 -43.72
CA GLN A 25 27.46 47.05 -44.26
C GLN A 25 26.18 47.47 -43.53
N ASP A 26 26.25 48.72 -43.07
CA ASP A 26 25.30 49.60 -42.38
C ASP A 26 23.93 49.78 -43.05
N SER A 27 22.92 50.11 -42.24
CA SER A 27 22.38 51.49 -42.19
C SER A 27 21.31 51.71 -41.11
N ASP A 28 21.59 52.71 -40.27
CA ASP A 28 20.69 53.67 -39.62
C ASP A 28 19.65 53.20 -38.58
N ALA A 29 19.32 53.92 -37.51
CA ALA A 29 19.89 55.03 -36.72
C ALA A 29 18.77 55.39 -35.72
N ALA A 30 19.05 55.44 -34.41
CA ALA A 30 18.49 56.43 -33.47
C ALA A 30 18.98 56.12 -32.05
N SER A 31 19.81 57.03 -31.56
CA SER A 31 20.27 57.15 -30.17
C SER A 31 19.22 57.91 -29.37
N GLU A 32 19.06 57.58 -28.09
CA GLU A 32 19.10 58.59 -27.04
C GLU A 32 19.54 57.98 -25.69
N THR A 33 20.50 58.67 -25.09
CA THR A 33 21.25 58.39 -23.86
C THR A 33 20.56 58.93 -22.61
N SER A 34 20.75 58.32 -21.42
CA SER A 34 21.40 59.00 -20.29
C SER A 34 21.51 58.17 -18.99
N ASN A 35 22.75 58.14 -18.47
CA ASN A 35 23.25 58.23 -17.09
C ASN A 35 22.62 57.44 -15.91
N ALA A 36 23.42 56.47 -15.43
CA ALA A 36 24.04 56.36 -14.09
C ALA A 36 23.33 56.92 -12.84
N VAL A 37 23.23 56.11 -11.76
CA VAL A 37 24.16 56.04 -10.60
C VAL A 37 23.66 54.92 -9.64
N ALA A 38 24.61 54.29 -8.95
CA ALA A 38 24.50 53.14 -8.07
C ALA A 38 23.82 53.42 -6.71
N GLU A 39 23.30 52.36 -6.07
CA GLU A 39 23.49 52.09 -4.63
C GLU A 39 23.13 50.64 -4.26
N GLU A 40 23.75 50.17 -3.18
CA GLU A 40 23.89 48.80 -2.67
C GLU A 40 22.58 48.11 -2.27
N GLY A 41 22.55 46.77 -2.35
CA GLY A 41 21.49 45.96 -1.75
C GLY A 41 21.67 44.46 -1.97
N VAL A 42 22.25 43.80 -0.96
CA VAL A 42 22.08 42.39 -0.51
C VAL A 42 21.67 41.36 -1.57
N VAL A 43 22.59 40.43 -1.87
CA VAL A 43 22.27 39.14 -2.48
C VAL A 43 21.92 38.17 -1.36
N GLU A 44 20.64 37.84 -1.21
CA GLU A 44 20.19 36.62 -0.55
C GLU A 44 19.80 35.61 -1.63
N SER A 45 20.32 34.41 -1.47
CA SER A 45 20.19 33.28 -2.38
C SER A 45 18.82 32.63 -2.24
N GLU A 46 18.02 32.65 -3.31
CA GLU A 46 16.87 31.77 -3.47
C GLU A 46 17.36 30.44 -4.08
N ASN A 47 17.48 29.42 -3.25
CA ASN A 47 17.40 28.02 -3.68
C ASN A 47 16.07 27.48 -3.17
N ASN A 48 15.03 27.57 -4.00
CA ASN A 48 13.84 26.75 -3.87
C ASN A 48 13.62 26.05 -5.22
N GLU A 49 14.29 24.93 -5.40
CA GLU A 49 13.92 23.93 -6.42
C GLU A 49 13.09 22.84 -5.74
N SER A 50 11.81 23.13 -5.50
CA SER A 50 10.75 22.12 -5.44
C SER A 50 9.49 22.73 -6.07
N SER A 51 9.46 22.74 -7.40
CA SER A 51 8.27 23.06 -8.19
C SER A 51 8.59 22.81 -9.67
N LYS A 52 8.74 21.54 -10.06
CA LYS A 52 8.61 21.15 -11.47
C LYS A 52 7.99 19.77 -11.57
N LEU A 53 6.69 19.71 -11.33
CA LEU A 53 5.80 18.82 -12.06
C LEU A 53 4.61 19.63 -12.58
N VAL A 54 4.18 19.22 -13.77
CA VAL A 54 3.01 19.64 -14.56
C VAL A 54 3.20 20.83 -15.52
N ASP A 55 3.26 20.47 -16.80
CA ASP A 55 3.02 21.32 -17.96
C ASP A 55 1.62 21.97 -17.89
N GLY A 56 1.57 23.24 -17.49
CA GLY A 56 0.75 24.25 -18.18
C GLY A 56 -0.76 24.03 -18.33
N ARG A 57 -1.43 23.30 -17.42
CA ARG A 57 -2.89 23.38 -17.27
C ARG A 57 -3.19 24.11 -15.98
N THR A 58 -3.62 25.36 -16.12
CA THR A 58 -4.24 26.12 -15.03
C THR A 58 -5.36 25.28 -14.43
N ALA A 59 -5.30 24.99 -13.13
CA ALA A 59 -6.43 24.51 -12.35
C ALA A 59 -7.67 25.32 -12.79
N SER A 60 -8.69 24.63 -13.28
CA SER A 60 -9.90 25.29 -13.76
C SER A 60 -10.55 26.02 -12.59
N ASP A 61 -10.70 27.34 -12.70
CA ASP A 61 -11.51 28.22 -11.83
C ASP A 61 -13.03 27.86 -11.83
N ASP A 62 -13.41 26.63 -12.20
CA ASP A 62 -14.80 26.21 -12.47
C ASP A 62 -15.45 25.41 -11.33
N CYS A 63 -14.74 25.16 -10.22
CA CYS A 63 -15.34 24.52 -9.05
C CYS A 63 -16.28 25.48 -8.29
N ALA A 64 -17.36 24.93 -7.73
CA ALA A 64 -18.31 25.73 -6.95
C ALA A 64 -17.64 26.27 -5.67
N PRO A 65 -18.09 27.42 -5.13
CA PRO A 65 -17.58 27.91 -3.85
C PRO A 65 -17.69 26.85 -2.74
N GLY A 66 -16.62 26.68 -1.94
CA GLY A 66 -16.52 25.63 -0.92
C GLY A 66 -16.05 24.28 -1.45
N THR A 67 -15.57 24.22 -2.70
CA THR A 67 -14.92 23.05 -3.30
C THR A 67 -13.62 23.47 -3.96
N ARG A 68 -12.69 22.52 -4.12
CA ARG A 68 -11.39 22.69 -4.76
C ARG A 68 -11.15 21.60 -5.79
N ALA A 69 -10.49 21.97 -6.88
CA ALA A 69 -10.14 21.04 -7.94
C ALA A 69 -8.98 20.16 -7.49
N ILE A 70 -9.15 18.85 -7.61
CA ILE A 70 -8.11 17.86 -7.34
C ILE A 70 -7.91 17.02 -8.59
N ASP A 71 -6.67 16.95 -9.05
CA ASP A 71 -6.26 16.08 -10.14
C ASP A 71 -6.02 14.67 -9.62
N HIS A 72 -6.39 13.68 -10.42
CA HIS A 72 -6.21 12.26 -10.14
C HIS A 72 -6.15 11.49 -11.47
N ASP A 73 -5.92 10.18 -11.44
CA ASP A 73 -5.64 9.38 -12.66
C ASP A 73 -6.80 9.36 -13.67
N TYR A 74 -7.99 9.80 -13.24
CA TYR A 74 -9.23 9.83 -14.03
C TYR A 74 -9.64 11.25 -14.48
N GLY A 75 -8.80 12.25 -14.21
CA GLY A 75 -9.03 13.64 -14.58
C GLY A 75 -9.02 14.55 -13.36
N THR A 76 -9.95 15.50 -13.32
CA THR A 76 -10.05 16.47 -12.24
C THR A 76 -11.44 16.40 -11.62
N THR A 77 -11.50 16.34 -10.29
CA THR A 77 -12.76 16.32 -9.53
C THR A 77 -12.81 17.51 -8.58
N CYS A 78 -13.96 18.19 -8.49
CA CYS A 78 -14.19 19.21 -7.47
C CYS A 78 -14.56 18.55 -6.13
N VAL A 79 -13.63 18.56 -5.18
CA VAL A 79 -13.75 17.98 -3.84
C VAL A 79 -14.20 19.05 -2.85
N PRO A 80 -15.10 18.75 -1.90
CA PRO A 80 -15.42 19.68 -0.80
C PRO A 80 -14.15 20.15 -0.07
N GLU A 81 -14.08 21.43 0.31
CA GLU A 81 -12.95 21.93 1.10
C GLU A 81 -12.82 21.19 2.44
N ASN A 82 -13.95 20.77 3.03
CA ASN A 82 -14.00 19.98 4.26
C ASN A 82 -14.97 18.81 4.05
N PRO A 83 -14.49 17.66 3.55
CA PRO A 83 -15.34 16.47 3.42
C PRO A 83 -15.69 15.90 4.82
N GLU A 84 -16.97 15.67 5.09
CA GLU A 84 -17.45 15.19 6.39
C GLU A 84 -17.86 13.70 6.34
N ARG A 85 -18.15 13.17 5.16
CA ARG A 85 -18.69 11.82 4.94
C ARG A 85 -17.88 11.08 3.89
N ILE A 86 -16.71 10.61 4.29
CA ILE A 86 -15.76 9.97 3.37
C ILE A 86 -16.01 8.46 3.31
N ALA A 87 -16.30 7.94 2.11
CA ALA A 87 -16.22 6.51 1.83
C ALA A 87 -14.82 6.19 1.32
N VAL A 88 -14.13 5.27 2.00
CA VAL A 88 -12.75 4.87 1.66
C VAL A 88 -12.72 3.42 1.24
N MET A 89 -12.15 3.16 0.07
CA MET A 89 -12.14 1.85 -0.59
C MET A 89 -10.71 1.33 -0.80
N ASP A 90 -9.74 1.92 -0.10
CA ASP A 90 -8.32 1.60 -0.14
C ASP A 90 -7.73 1.62 1.28
N LEU A 91 -6.85 0.67 1.58
CA LEU A 91 -6.31 0.49 2.92
C LEU A 91 -5.27 1.54 3.31
N ASP A 92 -4.38 1.92 2.41
CA ASP A 92 -3.33 2.89 2.71
C ASP A 92 -3.96 4.27 2.99
N VAL A 93 -5.00 4.61 2.22
CA VAL A 93 -5.78 5.84 2.47
C VAL A 93 -6.53 5.73 3.80
N ALA A 94 -7.10 4.58 4.14
CA ALA A 94 -7.77 4.37 5.42
C ALA A 94 -6.81 4.49 6.61
N ALA A 95 -5.59 3.94 6.49
CA ALA A 95 -4.54 4.07 7.50
C ALA A 95 -4.12 5.54 7.68
N PHE A 96 -3.97 6.28 6.58
CA PHE A 96 -3.65 7.70 6.64
C PHE A 96 -4.79 8.54 7.25
N MET A 97 -6.04 8.26 6.90
CA MET A 97 -7.21 8.85 7.55
C MET A 97 -7.23 8.58 9.06
N ARG A 98 -6.82 7.37 9.48
CA ARG A 98 -6.69 7.02 10.90
C ARG A 98 -5.62 7.84 11.61
N VAL A 99 -4.49 8.11 10.95
CA VAL A 99 -3.43 8.99 11.48
C VAL A 99 -3.96 10.41 11.72
N LEU A 100 -4.83 10.91 10.84
CA LEU A 100 -5.46 12.23 10.96
C LEU A 100 -6.73 12.26 11.84
N ASP A 101 -7.13 11.13 12.44
CA ASP A 101 -8.40 10.96 13.18
C ASP A 101 -9.66 11.30 12.36
N ILE A 102 -9.61 11.08 11.05
CA ILE A 102 -10.72 11.29 10.13
C ILE A 102 -11.47 9.96 9.93
N LYS A 103 -12.66 9.83 10.50
CA LYS A 103 -13.43 8.57 10.44
C LYS A 103 -14.16 8.40 9.10
N PRO A 104 -14.13 7.21 8.48
CA PRO A 104 -14.90 6.93 7.29
C PRO A 104 -16.38 6.67 7.62
N VAL A 105 -17.27 6.93 6.67
CA VAL A 105 -18.68 6.49 6.73
C VAL A 105 -18.89 5.14 6.05
N ALA A 106 -17.93 4.69 5.25
CA ALA A 106 -17.92 3.39 4.61
C ALA A 106 -16.49 2.91 4.35
N ILE A 107 -16.23 1.64 4.64
CA ILE A 107 -14.92 0.98 4.51
C ILE A 107 -15.12 -0.54 4.42
N SER A 108 -14.16 -1.27 3.84
CA SER A 108 -14.15 -2.74 3.90
C SER A 108 -13.70 -3.20 5.28
N PHE A 109 -14.59 -3.87 6.04
CA PHE A 109 -14.23 -4.33 7.39
C PHE A 109 -13.20 -5.45 7.34
N ALA A 110 -13.30 -6.35 6.35
CA ALA A 110 -12.36 -7.45 6.19
C ALA A 110 -10.92 -6.94 6.01
N GLN A 111 -10.73 -6.06 5.03
CA GLN A 111 -9.42 -5.46 4.75
C GLN A 111 -8.90 -4.61 5.91
N TRP A 112 -9.77 -3.81 6.55
CA TRP A 112 -9.37 -3.02 7.71
C TRP A 112 -8.88 -3.91 8.86
N ASN A 113 -9.60 -5.01 9.12
CA ASN A 113 -9.22 -5.94 10.17
C ASN A 113 -7.91 -6.68 9.84
N GLU A 114 -7.61 -6.95 8.57
CA GLU A 114 -6.30 -7.49 8.15
C GLU A 114 -5.17 -6.52 8.45
N LEU A 115 -5.34 -5.23 8.13
CA LEU A 115 -4.35 -4.19 8.46
C LEU A 115 -4.15 -4.05 9.98
N VAL A 116 -5.24 -4.04 10.74
CA VAL A 116 -5.19 -3.96 12.21
C VAL A 116 -4.53 -5.20 12.81
N ALA A 117 -4.79 -6.39 12.28
CA ALA A 117 -4.13 -7.63 12.74
C ALA A 117 -2.63 -7.62 12.48
N ALA A 118 -2.19 -7.03 11.35
CA ALA A 118 -0.77 -6.82 11.05
C ALA A 118 -0.14 -5.72 11.92
N SER A 119 -0.95 -4.86 12.54
CA SER A 119 -0.53 -3.70 13.33
C SER A 119 -1.03 -3.82 14.76
N LEU A 120 -0.43 -4.72 15.57
CA LEU A 120 -0.89 -5.11 16.92
C LEU A 120 -1.26 -3.94 17.87
N GLU A 121 -0.65 -2.77 17.69
CA GLU A 121 -0.94 -1.55 18.48
C GLU A 121 -2.27 -0.88 18.13
N TRP A 122 -2.93 -1.27 17.04
CA TRP A 122 -4.18 -0.70 16.55
C TRP A 122 -5.41 -1.53 16.91
N GLU A 123 -5.32 -2.66 17.62
CA GLU A 123 -6.51 -3.52 17.86
C GLU A 123 -7.70 -2.77 18.51
N GLU A 124 -7.48 -2.07 19.63
CA GLU A 124 -8.57 -1.35 20.31
C GLU A 124 -8.98 -0.08 19.55
N ALA A 125 -7.98 0.69 19.09
CA ALA A 125 -8.23 1.97 18.45
C ALA A 125 -8.75 1.83 17.00
N GLY A 126 -8.46 0.71 16.34
CA GLY A 126 -8.91 0.37 15.00
C GLY A 126 -10.39 -0.02 14.98
N ASN A 127 -10.86 -0.74 15.99
CA ASN A 127 -12.29 -1.01 16.15
C ASN A 127 -13.09 0.27 16.39
N ALA A 128 -12.57 1.20 17.20
CA ALA A 128 -13.20 2.49 17.46
C ALA A 128 -13.22 3.43 16.23
N PHE A 129 -12.29 3.23 15.29
CA PHE A 129 -12.19 4.01 14.06
C PHE A 129 -13.33 3.70 13.08
N ILE A 130 -13.67 2.42 12.91
CA ILE A 130 -14.71 1.96 11.97
C ILE A 130 -16.08 1.72 12.61
N ALA A 131 -16.26 2.02 13.90
CA ALA A 131 -17.45 1.66 14.67
C ALA A 131 -18.78 2.15 14.08
N ASP A 132 -18.77 3.34 13.46
CA ASP A 132 -19.95 3.96 12.84
C ASP A 132 -19.96 3.82 11.29
N ALA A 133 -18.98 3.12 10.72
CA ALA A 133 -18.84 2.96 9.28
C ALA A 133 -19.75 1.85 8.74
N THR A 134 -20.17 1.99 7.49
CA THR A 134 -20.87 0.95 6.74
C THR A 134 -19.85 -0.01 6.14
N ASP A 135 -20.02 -1.30 6.38
CA ASP A 135 -19.20 -2.32 5.71
C ASP A 135 -19.58 -2.40 4.21
N ILE A 136 -18.59 -2.20 3.35
CA ILE A 136 -18.74 -2.33 1.89
C ILE A 136 -18.38 -3.73 1.39
N GLY A 137 -18.00 -4.64 2.30
CA GLY A 137 -17.63 -6.02 1.99
C GLY A 137 -16.21 -6.16 1.43
N GLU A 138 -15.85 -7.39 1.09
CA GLU A 138 -14.59 -7.70 0.40
C GLU A 138 -14.65 -7.32 -1.09
N TRP A 139 -13.48 -7.23 -1.71
CA TRP A 139 -13.39 -7.01 -3.15
C TRP A 139 -14.02 -8.18 -3.93
N PRO A 140 -14.88 -7.94 -4.95
CA PRO A 140 -15.28 -6.62 -5.44
C PRO A 140 -16.31 -5.94 -4.52
N TYR A 141 -16.03 -4.69 -4.13
CA TYR A 141 -16.83 -3.96 -3.14
C TYR A 141 -18.29 -3.73 -3.55
N ASN A 142 -19.17 -3.68 -2.55
CA ASN A 142 -20.59 -3.38 -2.69
C ASN A 142 -20.84 -1.87 -2.87
N ILE A 143 -21.08 -1.48 -4.12
CA ILE A 143 -21.36 -0.08 -4.48
C ILE A 143 -22.72 0.41 -3.97
N GLU A 144 -23.69 -0.48 -3.77
CA GLU A 144 -24.97 -0.10 -3.16
C GLU A 144 -24.78 0.27 -1.69
N SER A 145 -23.88 -0.43 -0.96
CA SER A 145 -23.49 -0.05 0.39
C SER A 145 -22.79 1.31 0.43
N VAL A 146 -21.88 1.58 -0.53
CA VAL A 146 -21.24 2.90 -0.68
C VAL A 146 -22.31 3.98 -0.86
N ALA A 147 -23.26 3.79 -1.79
CA ALA A 147 -24.34 4.74 -2.02
C ALA A 147 -25.25 4.92 -0.78
N ALA A 148 -25.58 3.83 -0.09
CA ALA A 148 -26.41 3.86 1.12
C ALA A 148 -25.75 4.60 2.28
N SER A 149 -24.40 4.63 2.31
CA SER A 149 -23.64 5.41 3.29
C SER A 149 -23.70 6.92 3.05
N ASN A 150 -24.28 7.38 1.93
CA ASN A 150 -24.44 8.80 1.58
C ASN A 150 -23.16 9.62 1.76
N PRO A 151 -22.07 9.28 1.04
CA PRO A 151 -20.80 9.99 1.16
C PRO A 151 -20.84 11.36 0.46
N ASP A 152 -19.98 12.27 0.88
CA ASP A 152 -19.68 13.53 0.19
C ASP A 152 -18.31 13.54 -0.51
N LEU A 153 -17.51 12.49 -0.28
CA LEU A 153 -16.27 12.18 -0.97
C LEU A 153 -16.07 10.65 -1.00
N ILE A 154 -15.63 10.12 -2.14
CA ILE A 154 -15.23 8.72 -2.30
C ILE A 154 -13.75 8.68 -2.66
N LEU A 155 -12.98 7.87 -1.94
CA LEU A 155 -11.56 7.60 -2.19
C LEU A 155 -11.43 6.15 -2.64
N ALA A 156 -11.08 5.91 -3.90
CA ALA A 156 -11.11 4.58 -4.49
C ALA A 156 -9.83 4.26 -5.27
N ALA A 157 -9.14 3.20 -4.82
CA ALA A 157 -8.08 2.57 -5.58
C ALA A 157 -8.66 1.60 -6.63
N GLY A 158 -8.12 1.63 -7.84
CA GLY A 158 -8.53 0.69 -8.89
C GLY A 158 -9.85 1.05 -9.58
N VAL A 159 -9.97 0.65 -10.83
CA VAL A 159 -10.59 1.54 -11.84
C VAL A 159 -11.87 1.02 -12.48
N GLU A 160 -12.38 -0.12 -12.02
CA GLU A 160 -13.46 -0.80 -12.74
C GLU A 160 -14.83 -0.13 -12.61
N LYS A 161 -15.00 0.82 -11.67
CA LYS A 161 -16.31 1.43 -11.38
C LYS A 161 -16.29 2.95 -11.15
N TYR A 162 -15.26 3.66 -11.63
CA TYR A 162 -15.12 5.11 -11.44
C TYR A 162 -16.37 5.90 -11.87
N GLU A 163 -16.93 5.59 -13.04
CA GLU A 163 -18.14 6.29 -13.54
C GLU A 163 -19.33 6.14 -12.60
N LEU A 164 -19.53 4.93 -12.05
CA LEU A 164 -20.63 4.66 -11.12
C LEU A 164 -20.40 5.31 -9.76
N LEU A 165 -19.17 5.30 -9.25
CA LEU A 165 -18.80 5.99 -8.01
C LEU A 165 -18.99 7.51 -8.13
N SER A 166 -18.62 8.07 -9.28
CA SER A 166 -18.78 9.50 -9.58
C SER A 166 -20.24 9.95 -9.68
N GLU A 167 -21.17 9.02 -9.96
CA GLU A 167 -22.62 9.30 -9.87
C GLU A 167 -23.13 9.38 -8.41
N ILE A 168 -22.40 8.78 -7.45
CA ILE A 168 -22.75 8.78 -6.02
C ILE A 168 -22.25 10.05 -5.34
N ALA A 169 -20.95 10.36 -5.47
CA ALA A 169 -20.30 11.52 -4.86
C ALA A 169 -19.01 11.89 -5.62
N PRO A 170 -18.44 13.10 -5.41
CA PRO A 170 -17.09 13.42 -5.88
C PRO A 170 -16.11 12.27 -5.55
N THR A 171 -15.43 11.75 -6.56
CA THR A 171 -14.59 10.55 -6.45
C THR A 171 -13.17 10.86 -6.84
N ILE A 172 -12.24 10.64 -5.92
CA ILE A 172 -10.80 10.59 -6.22
C ILE A 172 -10.45 9.14 -6.51
N ALA A 173 -10.18 8.86 -7.78
CA ALA A 173 -9.74 7.56 -8.25
C ALA A 173 -8.27 7.59 -8.61
N PHE A 174 -7.52 6.65 -8.05
CA PHE A 174 -6.08 6.57 -8.15
C PHE A 174 -5.64 5.12 -8.33
N ASP A 175 -4.45 4.94 -8.88
CA ASP A 175 -3.72 3.69 -8.92
C ASP A 175 -2.40 3.91 -8.19
N ILE A 176 -2.30 3.32 -6.99
CA ILE A 176 -1.15 3.47 -6.09
C ILE A 176 0.17 3.04 -6.74
N TYR A 177 0.11 2.19 -7.78
CA TYR A 177 1.28 1.73 -8.49
C TYR A 177 1.43 2.32 -9.90
N HIS A 178 0.55 3.23 -10.30
CA HIS A 178 0.63 3.88 -11.61
C HIS A 178 1.97 4.61 -11.75
N ASN A 179 2.51 4.63 -12.98
CA ASN A 179 3.60 5.47 -13.49
C ASN A 179 4.99 5.43 -12.80
N ASN A 180 5.21 4.64 -11.75
CA ASN A 180 6.47 4.56 -10.98
C ASN A 180 6.92 5.90 -10.33
N GLU A 181 6.13 6.97 -10.41
CA GLU A 181 6.39 8.27 -9.78
C GLU A 181 5.79 8.35 -8.37
N ASN A 182 4.95 7.38 -8.01
CA ASN A 182 4.37 7.28 -6.68
C ASN A 182 5.43 6.89 -5.64
N SER A 183 5.51 7.70 -4.59
CA SER A 183 6.30 7.49 -3.38
C SER A 183 5.41 7.57 -2.16
N TRP A 184 5.86 7.02 -1.04
CA TRP A 184 5.13 7.17 0.21
C TRP A 184 4.93 8.65 0.60
N SER A 185 5.90 9.51 0.27
CA SER A 185 5.85 10.93 0.60
C SER A 185 4.91 11.69 -0.33
N THR A 186 4.91 11.38 -1.64
CA THR A 186 3.93 11.96 -2.58
C THR A 186 2.51 11.46 -2.29
N PHE A 187 2.34 10.19 -1.91
CA PHE A 187 1.06 9.65 -1.43
C PHE A 187 0.55 10.42 -0.21
N THR A 188 1.40 10.57 0.80
CA THR A 188 1.07 11.29 2.04
C THR A 188 0.72 12.75 1.76
N ALA A 189 1.53 13.46 0.97
CA ALA A 189 1.27 14.85 0.60
C ALA A 189 -0.01 15.01 -0.23
N TYR A 190 -0.24 14.10 -1.18
CA TYR A 190 -1.43 14.10 -2.04
C TYR A 190 -2.71 13.90 -1.22
N PHE A 191 -2.78 12.87 -0.38
CA PHE A 191 -3.96 12.64 0.44
C PHE A 191 -4.08 13.66 1.58
N GLY A 192 -2.97 14.25 2.02
CA GLY A 192 -2.96 15.44 2.87
C GLY A 192 -3.68 16.61 2.21
N ASP A 193 -3.36 16.89 0.94
CA ASP A 193 -4.14 17.84 0.16
C ASP A 193 -5.59 17.36 0.07
N VAL A 194 -5.93 16.18 -0.45
CA VAL A 194 -7.32 15.67 -0.61
C VAL A 194 -8.17 15.74 0.67
N LEU A 195 -7.58 15.61 1.85
CA LEU A 195 -8.27 15.66 3.14
C LEU A 195 -8.22 17.05 3.82
N ASN A 196 -7.65 18.05 3.16
CA ASN A 196 -7.45 19.41 3.67
C ASN A 196 -6.59 19.45 4.95
N ALA A 197 -5.53 18.65 4.95
CA ALA A 197 -4.58 18.44 6.04
C ALA A 197 -3.13 18.49 5.51
N SER A 198 -2.84 19.42 4.60
CA SER A 198 -1.53 19.53 3.93
C SER A 198 -0.40 19.86 4.90
N ASP A 199 -0.66 20.69 5.92
CA ASP A 199 0.35 21.07 6.91
C ASP A 199 0.72 19.86 7.79
N GLU A 200 -0.28 19.10 8.24
CA GLU A 200 -0.10 17.86 9.00
C GLU A 200 0.62 16.80 8.17
N ALA A 201 0.22 16.62 6.91
CA ALA A 201 0.87 15.68 5.99
C ALA A 201 2.33 16.04 5.75
N GLN A 202 2.65 17.32 5.52
CA GLN A 202 4.01 17.77 5.31
C GLN A 202 4.87 17.57 6.57
N ALA A 203 4.33 17.86 7.76
CA ALA A 203 5.02 17.60 9.01
C ALA A 203 5.34 16.11 9.21
N LEU A 204 4.43 15.21 8.82
CA LEU A 204 4.66 13.76 8.87
C LEU A 204 5.73 13.31 7.85
N VAL A 205 5.73 13.88 6.65
CA VAL A 205 6.77 13.63 5.64
C VAL A 205 8.13 14.07 6.15
N ASP A 206 8.24 15.28 6.70
CA ASP A 206 9.48 15.84 7.22
C ASP A 206 10.02 14.99 8.37
N ALA A 207 9.17 14.65 9.35
CA ALA A 207 9.54 13.78 10.47
C ALA A 207 10.02 12.41 9.99
N THR A 208 9.34 11.81 9.01
CA THR A 208 9.74 10.51 8.45
C THR A 208 11.09 10.59 7.75
N ASN A 209 11.34 11.66 6.98
CA ASN A 209 12.63 11.89 6.32
C ASN A 209 13.78 12.06 7.33
N GLU A 210 13.54 12.72 8.47
CA GLU A 210 14.54 12.81 9.55
C GLU A 210 14.91 11.42 10.11
N ARG A 211 13.94 10.52 10.23
CA ARG A 211 14.18 9.13 10.67
C ARG A 211 14.98 8.32 9.65
N ILE A 212 14.69 8.49 8.37
CA ILE A 212 15.45 7.85 7.29
C ILE A 212 16.89 8.37 7.29
N ALA A 213 17.12 9.67 7.49
CA ALA A 213 18.46 10.24 7.61
C ALA A 213 19.22 9.72 8.86
N ALA A 214 18.52 9.47 9.97
CA ALA A 214 19.11 8.83 11.14
C ALA A 214 19.50 7.37 10.86
N LEU A 215 18.68 6.64 10.11
CA LEU A 215 18.99 5.29 9.65
C LEU A 215 20.21 5.28 8.72
N GLU A 216 20.27 6.20 7.75
CA GLU A 216 21.42 6.40 6.86
C GLU A 216 22.71 6.62 7.65
N ALA A 217 22.67 7.54 8.62
CA ALA A 217 23.83 7.83 9.46
C ALA A 217 24.30 6.61 10.25
N TYR A 218 23.37 5.84 10.83
CA TYR A 218 23.69 4.61 11.55
C TYR A 218 24.28 3.54 10.62
N VAL A 219 23.71 3.36 9.42
CA VAL A 219 24.21 2.43 8.42
C VAL A 219 25.66 2.73 8.03
N ALA A 220 25.95 4.02 7.79
CA ALA A 220 27.28 4.48 7.37
C ALA A 220 28.35 4.38 8.46
N THR A 221 28.00 4.50 9.75
CA THR A 221 28.98 4.55 10.84
C THR A 221 29.10 3.27 11.66
N GLU A 222 27.98 2.59 11.92
CA GLU A 222 27.91 1.46 12.85
C GLU A 222 27.59 0.14 12.14
N ALA A 223 26.63 0.11 11.21
CA ALA A 223 26.21 -1.13 10.55
C ALA A 223 27.19 -1.60 9.45
N GLY A 224 27.95 -0.69 8.85
CA GLY A 224 28.99 -1.04 7.88
C GLY A 224 28.47 -1.37 6.48
N ASP A 225 27.42 -0.67 6.03
CA ASP A 225 26.80 -0.81 4.70
C ASP A 225 26.30 -2.23 4.36
N PRO A 226 25.41 -2.83 5.17
CA PRO A 226 24.92 -4.19 4.93
C PRO A 226 24.10 -4.29 3.65
N THR A 227 24.15 -5.44 2.98
CA THR A 227 23.22 -5.74 1.89
C THR A 227 21.89 -6.23 2.44
N VAL A 228 20.80 -5.56 2.08
CA VAL A 228 19.44 -5.95 2.49
C VAL A 228 18.61 -6.22 1.25
N PHE A 229 17.91 -7.35 1.23
CA PHE A 229 17.03 -7.69 0.12
C PHE A 229 15.70 -8.26 0.60
N VAL A 230 14.61 -7.87 -0.07
CA VAL A 230 13.24 -8.23 0.30
C VAL A 230 12.63 -9.09 -0.79
N VAL A 231 12.08 -10.23 -0.40
CA VAL A 231 11.51 -11.23 -1.30
C VAL A 231 10.18 -11.75 -0.78
N GLN A 232 9.40 -12.39 -1.65
CA GLN A 232 8.25 -13.22 -1.29
C GLN A 232 8.29 -14.52 -2.10
N GLU A 233 7.69 -15.58 -1.57
CA GLU A 233 7.41 -16.78 -2.37
C GLU A 233 6.08 -16.57 -3.13
N TRP A 234 6.09 -16.85 -4.43
CA TRP A 234 4.90 -16.77 -5.27
C TRP A 234 4.93 -17.86 -6.35
N GLU A 235 3.91 -18.72 -6.39
CA GLU A 235 3.74 -19.75 -7.43
C GLU A 235 5.02 -20.56 -7.75
N GLU A 236 5.71 -21.08 -6.73
CA GLU A 236 6.98 -21.83 -6.85
C GLU A 236 8.18 -21.00 -7.38
N THR A 237 8.07 -19.67 -7.34
CA THR A 237 9.13 -18.72 -7.66
C THR A 237 9.41 -17.79 -6.49
N ILE A 238 10.53 -17.08 -6.57
CA ILE A 238 10.85 -15.99 -5.66
C ILE A 238 10.57 -14.68 -6.39
N SER A 239 9.64 -13.89 -5.86
CA SER A 239 9.35 -12.55 -6.35
C SER A 239 10.03 -11.49 -5.50
N TYR A 240 10.38 -10.38 -6.12
CA TYR A 240 10.80 -9.17 -5.42
C TYR A 240 10.25 -7.94 -6.14
N GLY A 241 10.03 -6.89 -5.37
CA GLY A 241 9.31 -5.72 -5.84
C GLY A 241 10.22 -4.72 -6.56
N ALA A 242 9.61 -3.95 -7.46
CA ALA A 242 10.25 -2.87 -8.17
C ALA A 242 10.79 -1.74 -7.24
N PRO A 243 11.72 -0.89 -7.72
CA PRO A 243 12.34 0.15 -6.90
C PRO A 243 11.40 1.19 -6.28
N TYR A 244 10.19 1.38 -6.84
CA TYR A 244 9.22 2.35 -6.36
C TYR A 244 8.33 1.84 -5.21
N PHE A 245 8.41 0.58 -4.79
CA PHE A 245 7.77 0.21 -3.53
C PHE A 245 8.35 1.01 -2.36
N ALA A 246 7.50 1.42 -1.41
CA ALA A 246 7.90 2.28 -0.30
C ALA A 246 9.14 1.77 0.46
N TYR A 247 9.19 0.48 0.82
CA TYR A 247 10.34 -0.13 1.49
C TYR A 247 11.65 0.00 0.67
N ASN A 248 11.58 -0.18 -0.65
CA ASN A 248 12.72 -0.05 -1.55
C ASN A 248 13.20 1.40 -1.66
N GLN A 249 12.28 2.36 -1.63
CA GLN A 249 12.62 3.79 -1.59
C GLN A 249 13.31 4.16 -0.27
N ILE A 250 12.78 3.68 0.86
CA ILE A 250 13.36 3.92 2.20
C ILE A 250 14.79 3.39 2.27
N MET A 251 15.02 2.12 1.89
CA MET A 251 16.36 1.53 1.89
C MET A 251 17.32 2.27 0.96
N ALA A 252 16.84 2.75 -0.20
CA ALA A 252 17.66 3.54 -1.13
C ALA A 252 18.02 4.92 -0.56
N GLN A 253 17.07 5.61 0.09
CA GLN A 253 17.31 6.89 0.76
C GLN A 253 18.25 6.73 1.96
N ALA A 254 18.17 5.60 2.68
CA ALA A 254 19.07 5.26 3.77
C ALA A 254 20.45 4.73 3.30
N ASN A 255 20.73 4.78 1.99
CA ASN A 255 21.97 4.30 1.38
C ASN A 255 22.32 2.84 1.74
N MET A 256 21.30 1.99 1.93
CA MET A 256 21.51 0.57 2.21
C MET A 256 21.89 -0.16 0.92
N ALA A 257 22.90 -1.01 0.99
CA ALA A 257 23.39 -1.72 -0.18
C ALA A 257 22.35 -2.74 -0.66
N ARG A 258 22.24 -2.88 -1.98
CA ARG A 258 21.48 -3.94 -2.64
C ARG A 258 22.48 -4.99 -3.18
N PRO A 259 22.16 -6.29 -3.17
CA PRO A 259 23.01 -7.31 -3.82
C PRO A 259 23.31 -6.94 -5.28
N GLU A 260 24.54 -7.18 -5.76
CA GLU A 260 24.95 -6.88 -7.15
C GLU A 260 24.04 -7.58 -8.19
N THR A 261 23.43 -8.69 -7.82
CA THR A 261 22.45 -9.43 -8.61
C THR A 261 21.19 -8.62 -8.90
N GLN A 262 20.78 -7.71 -8.01
CA GLN A 262 19.69 -6.75 -8.28
C GLN A 262 20.03 -5.74 -9.38
N ALA A 263 21.31 -5.36 -9.53
CA ALA A 263 21.71 -4.42 -10.59
C ALA A 263 21.56 -5.02 -11.99
N VAL A 264 21.69 -6.35 -12.12
CA VAL A 264 21.46 -7.08 -13.39
C VAL A 264 19.96 -7.19 -13.71
N ILE A 265 19.14 -7.29 -12.67
CA ILE A 265 17.68 -7.39 -12.75
C ILE A 265 17.03 -6.02 -13.04
N GLN A 266 17.65 -4.94 -12.59
CA GLN A 266 17.18 -3.57 -12.84
C GLN A 266 17.13 -3.23 -14.33
N ASP A 267 18.02 -3.81 -15.15
CA ASP A 267 17.98 -3.73 -16.62
C ASP A 267 16.76 -4.45 -17.22
N GLU A 268 16.19 -5.45 -16.54
CA GLU A 268 14.99 -6.19 -17.00
C GLU A 268 13.71 -5.39 -16.76
N TYR A 269 13.63 -4.64 -15.64
CA TYR A 269 12.54 -3.69 -15.37
C TYR A 269 12.48 -2.52 -16.35
N GLU A 270 13.60 -2.14 -16.98
CA GLU A 270 13.58 -1.13 -18.06
C GLU A 270 12.80 -1.62 -19.30
N THR A 271 12.54 -2.94 -19.41
CA THR A 271 11.93 -3.54 -20.61
C THR A 271 10.44 -3.87 -20.49
N SER A 272 9.87 -3.85 -19.28
CA SER A 272 8.42 -4.01 -19.05
C SER A 272 7.94 -3.19 -17.85
N PHE A 273 7.39 -2.00 -18.13
CA PHE A 273 6.76 -1.11 -17.15
C PHE A 273 5.45 -1.66 -16.52
N ASP A 274 4.99 -2.83 -16.95
CA ASP A 274 3.70 -3.42 -16.57
C ASP A 274 3.79 -4.46 -15.43
N GLU A 275 4.98 -4.81 -14.94
CA GLU A 275 5.15 -5.81 -13.87
C GLU A 275 5.74 -5.20 -12.59
N TYR A 276 4.89 -5.08 -11.57
CA TYR A 276 5.25 -4.63 -10.20
C TYR A 276 6.32 -5.52 -9.54
N TRP A 277 6.42 -6.76 -10.01
CA TRP A 277 7.24 -7.81 -9.43
C TRP A 277 8.09 -8.44 -10.52
N ALA A 278 9.35 -8.73 -10.22
CA ALA A 278 10.14 -9.64 -11.04
C ALA A 278 10.30 -10.96 -10.29
N ASN A 279 10.43 -12.04 -11.05
CA ASN A 279 10.40 -13.40 -10.54
C ASN A 279 11.67 -14.12 -10.96
N VAL A 280 12.27 -14.86 -10.03
CA VAL A 280 13.34 -15.80 -10.30
C VAL A 280 12.94 -17.19 -9.85
N SER A 281 13.41 -18.22 -10.55
CA SER A 281 13.12 -19.59 -10.14
C SER A 281 13.85 -19.93 -8.83
N LEU A 282 13.32 -20.89 -8.06
CA LEU A 282 13.99 -21.41 -6.87
C LEU A 282 15.40 -21.96 -7.18
N GLU A 283 15.68 -22.39 -8.41
CA GLU A 283 17.03 -22.82 -8.82
C GLU A 283 18.05 -21.67 -8.83
N GLN A 284 17.59 -20.42 -8.85
CA GLN A 284 18.39 -19.20 -8.83
C GLN A 284 18.33 -18.51 -7.45
N LEU A 285 17.95 -19.22 -6.39
CA LEU A 285 17.82 -18.65 -5.05
C LEU A 285 19.14 -18.04 -4.53
N ASP A 286 20.29 -18.56 -4.96
CA ASP A 286 21.61 -17.98 -4.65
C ASP A 286 21.77 -16.54 -5.20
N THR A 287 21.03 -16.19 -6.25
CA THR A 287 21.06 -14.84 -6.80
C THR A 287 20.32 -13.81 -5.95
N VAL A 288 19.48 -14.24 -5.00
CA VAL A 288 18.77 -13.34 -4.08
C VAL A 288 19.39 -13.34 -2.68
N ASP A 289 20.52 -14.02 -2.48
CA ASP A 289 21.20 -14.02 -1.19
C ASP A 289 21.76 -12.62 -0.85
N ALA A 290 21.72 -12.27 0.42
CA ALA A 290 22.10 -10.97 0.96
C ALA A 290 22.60 -11.14 2.40
N GLU A 291 23.22 -10.10 2.97
CA GLU A 291 23.58 -10.14 4.39
C GLU A 291 22.31 -10.25 5.24
N TYR A 292 21.27 -9.49 4.90
CA TYR A 292 19.92 -9.63 5.45
C TYR A 292 18.94 -9.94 4.33
N LEU A 293 18.33 -11.12 4.39
CA LEU A 293 17.25 -11.52 3.49
C LEU A 293 15.92 -11.43 4.23
N LEU A 294 15.00 -10.62 3.73
CA LEU A 294 13.72 -10.35 4.36
C LEU A 294 12.59 -11.00 3.55
N LEU A 295 11.80 -11.87 4.20
CA LEU A 295 10.66 -12.54 3.60
C LEU A 295 9.37 -11.83 3.96
N LEU A 296 8.65 -11.29 2.97
CA LEU A 296 7.29 -10.78 3.17
C LEU A 296 6.36 -11.95 3.48
N SER A 297 5.78 -11.95 4.68
CA SER A 297 4.87 -13.01 5.15
C SER A 297 3.44 -12.50 5.34
N LEU A 298 2.48 -13.20 4.72
CA LEU A 298 1.04 -12.99 4.94
C LEU A 298 0.58 -13.51 6.31
N VAL A 299 1.22 -14.56 6.81
CA VAL A 299 1.01 -15.08 8.16
C VAL A 299 2.19 -14.63 9.01
N TYR A 300 2.02 -13.47 9.64
CA TYR A 300 3.04 -12.90 10.50
C TYR A 300 2.58 -12.98 11.96
N ASP A 301 3.37 -13.66 12.77
CA ASP A 301 3.33 -13.59 14.23
C ASP A 301 4.74 -13.36 14.76
N GLU A 302 4.88 -13.01 16.05
CA GLU A 302 6.20 -12.81 16.68
C GLU A 302 7.08 -14.08 16.65
N SER A 303 6.53 -15.25 16.29
CA SER A 303 7.28 -16.49 16.05
C SER A 303 7.83 -16.64 14.63
N GLY A 304 7.56 -15.70 13.71
CA GLY A 304 8.16 -15.67 12.37
C GLY A 304 7.36 -16.38 11.27
N GLY A 305 6.19 -16.95 11.58
CA GLY A 305 5.33 -17.58 10.56
C GLY A 305 6.02 -18.72 9.77
N THR A 306 5.84 -18.74 8.44
CA THR A 306 6.38 -19.77 7.52
C THR A 306 7.92 -19.79 7.43
N ILE A 307 8.62 -18.80 8.00
CA ILE A 307 10.07 -18.71 7.83
C ILE A 307 10.83 -19.83 8.54
N ASP A 308 10.33 -20.34 9.66
CA ASP A 308 10.99 -21.43 10.37
C ASP A 308 10.95 -22.73 9.55
N GLU A 309 9.84 -22.99 8.87
CA GLU A 309 9.71 -24.11 7.94
C GLU A 309 10.68 -23.94 6.75
N LEU A 310 10.73 -22.74 6.17
CA LEU A 310 11.65 -22.44 5.06
C LEU A 310 13.11 -22.57 5.49
N ARG A 311 13.50 -22.12 6.70
CA ARG A 311 14.87 -22.28 7.23
C ARG A 311 15.29 -23.75 7.38
N GLU A 312 14.34 -24.68 7.54
CA GLU A 312 14.64 -26.12 7.59
C GLU A 312 14.82 -26.74 6.20
N GLU A 313 14.34 -26.09 5.15
CA GLU A 313 14.47 -26.59 3.78
C GLU A 313 15.92 -26.46 3.27
N PRO A 314 16.49 -27.51 2.66
CA PRO A 314 17.90 -27.50 2.26
C PRO A 314 18.32 -26.39 1.30
N ILE A 315 17.39 -25.86 0.50
CA ILE A 315 17.68 -24.81 -0.48
C ILE A 315 17.84 -23.44 0.20
N TRP A 316 17.01 -23.14 1.19
CA TRP A 316 17.03 -21.91 1.98
C TRP A 316 18.10 -21.96 3.08
N ALA A 317 18.27 -23.10 3.74
CA ALA A 317 19.31 -23.31 4.76
C ALA A 317 20.75 -23.14 4.21
N ALA A 318 20.91 -23.22 2.87
CA ALA A 318 22.19 -23.03 2.21
C ALA A 318 22.58 -21.56 2.03
N LEU A 319 21.65 -20.61 2.18
CA LEU A 319 21.90 -19.18 2.02
C LEU A 319 22.75 -18.62 3.18
N ASP A 320 23.60 -17.66 2.88
CA ASP A 320 24.44 -16.97 3.87
C ASP A 320 23.56 -16.25 4.89
N ALA A 321 22.47 -15.59 4.46
CA ALA A 321 21.50 -14.99 5.37
C ALA A 321 20.94 -16.01 6.39
N ALA A 322 20.59 -17.22 5.95
CA ALA A 322 20.05 -18.25 6.82
C ALA A 322 21.10 -18.81 7.78
N GLN A 323 22.34 -19.02 7.31
CA GLN A 323 23.44 -19.52 8.14
C GLN A 323 23.88 -18.55 9.24
N ASN A 324 23.63 -17.25 9.05
CA ASN A 324 23.99 -16.19 9.98
C ASN A 324 22.81 -15.69 10.85
N ASP A 325 21.66 -16.39 10.84
CA ASP A 325 20.42 -15.98 11.53
C ASP A 325 19.88 -14.59 11.06
N GLN A 326 20.15 -14.22 9.80
CA GLN A 326 19.77 -12.96 9.17
C GLN A 326 18.71 -13.13 8.05
N PHE A 327 18.13 -14.32 7.90
CA PHE A 327 16.93 -14.54 7.09
C PHE A 327 15.69 -14.29 7.96
N VAL A 328 14.97 -13.19 7.76
CA VAL A 328 13.96 -12.67 8.71
C VAL A 328 12.60 -12.47 8.03
N ALA A 329 11.51 -12.86 8.70
CA ALA A 329 10.16 -12.58 8.20
C ALA A 329 9.75 -11.16 8.57
N VAL A 330 9.01 -10.52 7.67
CA VAL A 330 8.45 -9.19 7.86
C VAL A 330 6.97 -9.16 7.44
N PRO A 331 6.10 -8.34 8.07
CA PRO A 331 4.67 -8.35 7.77
C PRO A 331 4.40 -7.85 6.34
N TRP A 332 3.76 -8.67 5.51
CA TRP A 332 3.50 -8.38 4.10
C TRP A 332 2.72 -7.07 3.91
N GLN A 333 1.61 -6.89 4.63
CA GLN A 333 0.76 -5.70 4.49
C GLN A 333 1.52 -4.43 4.89
N GLN A 334 2.18 -4.41 6.04
CA GLN A 334 2.94 -3.26 6.54
C GLN A 334 4.04 -2.85 5.56
N TRP A 335 4.83 -3.82 5.07
CA TRP A 335 5.99 -3.52 4.23
C TRP A 335 5.63 -3.10 2.80
N LEU A 336 4.45 -3.47 2.30
CA LEU A 336 3.97 -3.05 0.98
C LEU A 336 3.16 -1.76 0.97
N SER A 337 2.66 -1.33 2.13
CA SER A 337 1.84 -0.12 2.27
C SER A 337 2.63 1.16 1.99
N PHE A 338 1.97 2.13 1.35
CA PHE A 338 2.51 3.48 1.09
C PHE A 338 2.11 4.50 2.16
N ASP A 339 1.24 4.12 3.09
CA ASP A 339 0.81 5.00 4.16
C ASP A 339 1.95 5.32 5.13
N VAL A 340 1.95 6.54 5.65
CA VAL A 340 3.03 7.04 6.51
C VAL A 340 3.15 6.28 7.82
N TYR A 341 2.09 5.66 8.33
CA TYR A 341 2.15 4.87 9.56
C TYR A 341 2.95 3.57 9.33
N SER A 342 2.56 2.80 8.32
CA SER A 342 3.25 1.54 7.96
C SER A 342 4.70 1.80 7.56
N VAL A 343 4.97 2.88 6.83
CA VAL A 343 6.34 3.33 6.50
C VAL A 343 7.19 3.54 7.75
N ASN A 344 6.64 4.21 8.75
CA ASN A 344 7.36 4.47 10.00
C ASN A 344 7.58 3.19 10.83
N LYS A 345 6.71 2.20 10.71
CA LYS A 345 6.90 0.85 11.29
C LYS A 345 7.96 0.04 10.52
N THR A 346 8.00 0.13 9.20
CA THR A 346 9.08 -0.47 8.40
C THR A 346 10.44 0.14 8.75
N ILE A 347 10.51 1.43 9.06
CA ILE A 347 11.74 2.06 9.57
C ILE A 347 12.13 1.49 10.95
N ASP A 348 11.17 1.24 11.85
CA ASP A 348 11.45 0.57 13.14
C ASP A 348 12.04 -0.83 12.91
N ASP A 349 11.44 -1.61 12.00
CA ASP A 349 11.94 -2.93 11.65
C ASP A 349 13.37 -2.87 11.08
N LEU A 350 13.65 -1.92 10.20
CA LEU A 350 14.99 -1.74 9.65
C LEU A 350 16.01 -1.43 10.75
N PHE A 351 15.72 -0.48 11.64
CA PHE A 351 16.60 -0.22 12.80
C PHE A 351 16.80 -1.47 13.65
N ARG A 352 15.74 -2.24 13.93
CA ARG A 352 15.85 -3.49 14.70
C ARG A 352 16.70 -4.54 13.98
N ILE A 353 16.50 -4.72 12.68
CA ILE A 353 17.18 -5.74 11.85
C ILE A 353 18.69 -5.45 11.77
N VAL A 354 19.08 -4.20 11.51
CA VAL A 354 20.51 -3.81 11.43
C VAL A 354 21.12 -3.43 12.79
N GLY A 355 20.38 -3.62 13.88
CA GLY A 355 20.88 -3.41 15.26
C GLY A 355 20.95 -1.95 15.73
N GLY A 356 20.35 -1.00 15.00
CA GLY A 356 20.35 0.43 15.29
C GLY A 356 19.23 0.91 16.23
N SER A 357 18.77 0.09 17.18
CA SER A 357 17.68 0.49 18.08
C SER A 357 18.00 1.73 18.92
N GLU A 358 19.27 1.95 19.29
CA GLU A 358 19.70 3.17 19.99
C GLU A 358 19.59 4.43 19.10
N ALA A 359 19.82 4.30 17.79
CA ALA A 359 19.65 5.40 16.84
C ALA A 359 18.16 5.72 16.62
N ALA A 360 17.29 4.70 16.66
CA ALA A 360 15.85 4.88 16.62
C ALA A 360 15.33 5.70 17.81
N GLU A 361 15.93 5.59 19.00
CA GLU A 361 15.57 6.43 20.16
C GLU A 361 15.89 7.92 19.93
N VAL A 362 16.87 8.23 19.07
CA VAL A 362 17.27 9.60 18.73
C VAL A 362 16.33 10.23 17.69
N ALA A 363 15.76 9.41 16.81
CA ALA A 363 14.77 9.81 15.80
C ALA A 363 13.49 8.98 15.97
N PRO A 364 12.70 9.30 17.00
CA PRO A 364 11.68 8.38 17.49
C PRO A 364 10.48 8.32 16.54
N ASN A 365 9.82 7.16 16.51
CA ASN A 365 8.65 6.98 15.68
C ASN A 365 7.51 7.91 16.16
N PRO A 366 6.97 8.81 15.29
CA PRO A 366 5.88 9.70 15.66
C PRO A 366 4.60 8.98 16.09
N PHE A 367 4.48 7.68 15.78
CA PHE A 367 3.35 6.83 16.12
C PHE A 367 3.62 5.84 17.25
N SER A 368 4.83 5.84 17.84
CA SER A 368 5.11 4.98 19.00
C SER A 368 4.34 5.47 20.24
N ALA A 369 3.91 4.53 21.08
CA ALA A 369 3.15 4.81 22.30
C ALA A 369 3.88 5.76 23.27
N GLU A 370 5.22 5.76 23.31
CA GLU A 370 6.02 6.68 24.15
C GLU A 370 6.08 8.10 23.57
N VAL A 371 6.02 8.27 22.25
CA VAL A 371 6.01 9.59 21.60
C VAL A 371 4.62 10.21 21.61
N ALA A 372 3.55 9.41 21.49
CA ALA A 372 2.18 9.89 21.59
C ALA A 372 1.89 10.64 22.91
N ASP A 373 2.57 10.27 24.00
CA ASP A 373 2.51 10.94 25.30
C ASP A 373 3.41 12.19 25.41
N SER A 374 4.35 12.39 24.47
CA SER A 374 5.36 13.47 24.47
C SER A 374 5.23 14.47 23.33
N LEU A 375 4.35 14.21 22.35
CA LEU A 375 3.90 15.22 21.41
C LEU A 375 3.36 16.41 22.20
N PRO A 376 3.70 17.67 21.85
CA PRO A 376 3.16 18.83 22.54
C PRO A 376 1.63 18.78 22.47
N THR A 377 1.00 18.42 23.59
CA THR A 377 -0.43 18.68 23.85
C THR A 377 -0.69 20.16 24.12
N ASP A 378 0.29 20.99 23.78
CA ASP A 378 0.29 22.41 23.99
C ASP A 378 -0.48 23.11 22.87
N GLN A 379 -1.80 23.03 22.98
CA GLN A 379 -2.58 24.26 22.86
C GLN A 379 -2.34 25.05 24.16
N THR A 380 -1.22 25.76 24.33
CA THR A 380 -0.99 26.51 25.60
C THR A 380 -2.14 27.53 25.78
N ASP A 381 -3.10 27.46 26.69
CA ASP A 381 -3.37 26.53 27.77
C ASP A 381 -4.88 26.18 27.71
N GLY A 382 -5.22 25.01 27.18
CA GLY A 382 -6.58 24.49 27.06
C GLY A 382 -7.18 23.96 28.37
N GLU A 383 -7.01 24.69 29.49
CA GLU A 383 -7.80 24.48 30.70
C GLU A 383 -9.29 24.83 30.44
N ALA A 384 -10.01 23.96 29.73
CA ALA A 384 -11.47 24.07 29.63
C ALA A 384 -12.20 22.74 29.37
N LEU A 385 -11.54 21.59 29.32
CA LEU A 385 -12.21 20.29 29.11
C LEU A 385 -12.65 19.56 30.38
N SER A 386 -12.55 20.20 31.56
CA SER A 386 -12.92 19.57 32.84
C SER A 386 -14.23 20.06 33.48
N GLN A 387 -15.06 20.86 32.80
CA GLN A 387 -16.31 21.36 33.40
C GLN A 387 -17.58 21.12 32.57
N VAL A 388 -17.76 19.93 32.00
CA VAL A 388 -19.09 19.45 31.59
C VAL A 388 -19.58 18.36 32.56
N PRO A 389 -20.36 18.71 33.59
CA PRO A 389 -21.01 17.71 34.43
C PRO A 389 -22.15 17.06 33.66
N GLY A 390 -22.04 15.76 33.33
CA GLY A 390 -23.14 15.05 32.67
C GLY A 390 -22.89 13.67 32.05
N PHE A 391 -21.71 13.05 32.15
CA PHE A 391 -21.54 11.69 31.62
C PHE A 391 -22.07 10.63 32.61
N PRO A 392 -23.06 9.81 32.22
CA PRO A 392 -23.49 8.68 33.03
C PRO A 392 -22.42 7.58 33.00
N ALA A 393 -22.31 6.83 34.09
CA ALA A 393 -21.46 5.65 34.18
C ALA A 393 -21.80 4.65 33.06
N TYR A 394 -20.76 4.06 32.47
CA TYR A 394 -20.80 2.98 31.49
C TYR A 394 -21.89 1.95 31.83
N ALA A 395 -22.84 1.77 30.91
CA ALA A 395 -23.63 0.55 30.83
C ALA A 395 -22.81 -0.52 30.11
N PRO A 396 -22.97 -1.82 30.44
CA PRO A 396 -22.25 -2.88 29.76
C PRO A 396 -22.59 -2.91 28.27
N THR A 397 -21.56 -3.17 27.46
CA THR A 397 -21.59 -3.44 26.01
C THR A 397 -22.76 -4.36 25.64
N PRO A 398 -23.56 -4.05 24.60
CA PRO A 398 -24.51 -5.02 24.09
C PRO A 398 -23.75 -6.15 23.40
N THR A 399 -24.01 -7.39 23.83
CA THR A 399 -23.59 -8.59 23.14
C THR A 399 -24.12 -8.56 21.70
N MET A 400 -23.24 -8.73 20.71
CA MET A 400 -23.52 -8.65 19.26
C MET A 400 -24.59 -9.63 18.74
N LEU A 401 -25.00 -10.61 19.52
CA LEU A 401 -26.14 -11.49 19.25
C LEU A 401 -26.86 -11.81 20.56
N GLU A 402 -28.14 -11.40 20.66
CA GLU A 402 -28.96 -11.64 21.83
C GLU A 402 -30.30 -12.27 21.43
N VAL A 403 -30.69 -13.36 22.09
CA VAL A 403 -32.06 -13.87 22.03
C VAL A 403 -32.94 -12.94 22.86
N VAL A 404 -33.71 -12.10 22.17
CA VAL A 404 -34.58 -11.09 22.78
C VAL A 404 -35.83 -11.75 23.37
N GLU A 405 -36.41 -12.71 22.62
CA GLU A 405 -37.65 -13.37 23.00
C GLU A 405 -37.72 -14.77 22.40
N GLU A 406 -38.03 -15.77 23.22
CA GLU A 406 -38.40 -17.10 22.74
C GLU A 406 -39.92 -17.22 22.61
N ARG A 407 -40.39 -17.55 21.41
CA ARG A 407 -41.80 -17.83 21.12
C ARG A 407 -42.02 -19.33 20.89
N GLU A 408 -43.27 -19.72 20.69
CA GLU A 408 -43.65 -21.12 20.51
C GLU A 408 -42.99 -21.73 19.26
N GLU A 409 -42.95 -20.99 18.15
CA GLU A 409 -42.44 -21.47 16.85
C GLU A 409 -41.19 -20.70 16.35
N THR A 410 -40.91 -19.52 16.90
CA THR A 410 -39.81 -18.63 16.48
C THR A 410 -38.97 -18.15 17.66
N VAL A 411 -37.80 -17.60 17.37
CA VAL A 411 -36.93 -16.87 18.28
C VAL A 411 -36.68 -15.51 17.67
N LEU A 412 -36.93 -14.45 18.44
CA LEU A 412 -36.56 -13.10 18.05
C LEU A 412 -35.09 -12.88 18.44
N ILE A 413 -34.24 -12.64 17.44
CA ILE A 413 -32.81 -12.45 17.63
C ILE A 413 -32.48 -11.00 17.28
N ARG A 414 -31.82 -10.29 18.21
CA ARG A 414 -31.22 -8.98 17.92
C ARG A 414 -29.80 -9.19 17.43
N HIS A 415 -29.50 -8.55 16.31
CA HIS A 415 -28.21 -8.56 15.63
C HIS A 415 -27.87 -7.13 15.20
N ALA A 416 -26.67 -6.92 14.62
CA ALA A 416 -26.16 -5.61 14.22
C ALA A 416 -27.07 -4.80 13.26
N PHE A 417 -27.99 -5.47 12.56
CA PHE A 417 -28.91 -4.86 11.57
C PHE A 417 -30.36 -4.75 12.07
N GLY A 418 -30.61 -4.97 13.36
CA GLY A 418 -31.94 -4.89 13.96
C GLY A 418 -32.40 -6.20 14.61
N GLU A 419 -33.71 -6.44 14.63
CA GLU A 419 -34.30 -7.66 15.20
C GLU A 419 -34.91 -8.51 14.08
N THR A 420 -34.54 -9.79 14.03
CA THR A 420 -35.07 -10.76 13.07
C THR A 420 -35.74 -11.92 13.79
N GLU A 421 -36.93 -12.28 13.34
CA GLU A 421 -37.60 -13.51 13.78
C GLU A 421 -37.08 -14.72 13.01
N VAL A 422 -36.43 -15.64 13.73
CA VAL A 422 -35.87 -16.87 13.18
C VAL A 422 -36.73 -18.06 13.62
N PRO A 423 -37.18 -18.95 12.71
CA PRO A 423 -37.88 -20.17 13.09
C PRO A 423 -37.03 -21.04 14.02
N LYS A 424 -37.61 -21.64 15.06
CA LYS A 424 -36.90 -22.59 15.96
C LYS A 424 -36.39 -23.83 15.23
N ASN A 425 -37.05 -24.19 14.13
CA ASN A 425 -36.68 -25.32 13.27
C ASN A 425 -36.69 -24.85 11.81
N PRO A 426 -35.66 -24.15 11.33
CA PRO A 426 -35.62 -23.68 9.95
C PRO A 426 -35.53 -24.88 9.01
N ALA A 427 -36.45 -24.95 8.03
CA ALA A 427 -36.52 -26.07 7.09
C ALA A 427 -35.50 -25.99 5.94
N ARG A 428 -34.96 -24.79 5.68
CA ARG A 428 -33.98 -24.51 4.63
C ARG A 428 -33.00 -23.48 5.18
N VAL A 429 -31.74 -23.87 5.30
CA VAL A 429 -30.66 -23.00 5.76
C VAL A 429 -29.74 -22.74 4.58
N TYR A 430 -29.41 -21.48 4.35
CA TYR A 430 -28.42 -21.06 3.36
C TYR A 430 -27.23 -20.50 4.12
N THR A 431 -26.04 -20.85 3.69
CA THR A 431 -24.81 -20.46 4.38
C THR A 431 -23.87 -19.73 3.44
N ASP A 432 -23.14 -18.78 4.01
CA ASP A 432 -22.08 -18.03 3.34
C ASP A 432 -20.74 -18.29 4.04
N ALA A 433 -19.69 -18.49 3.23
CA ALA A 433 -18.29 -18.68 3.63
C ALA A 433 -18.10 -19.44 4.96
N LEU A 434 -17.68 -18.75 6.01
CA LEU A 434 -17.36 -19.31 7.32
C LEU A 434 -18.55 -19.98 8.02
N THR A 435 -19.79 -19.53 7.75
CA THR A 435 -20.99 -20.14 8.33
C THR A 435 -21.30 -21.53 7.76
N THR A 436 -20.77 -21.86 6.57
CA THR A 436 -20.89 -23.19 5.96
C THR A 436 -20.18 -24.23 6.82
N GLN A 437 -18.96 -23.96 7.27
CA GLN A 437 -18.20 -24.86 8.13
C GLN A 437 -18.90 -25.09 9.48
N ILE A 438 -19.45 -24.03 10.06
CA ILE A 438 -20.20 -24.09 11.31
C ILE A 438 -21.46 -24.94 11.14
N ALA A 439 -22.26 -24.72 10.09
CA ALA A 439 -23.46 -25.50 9.82
C ALA A 439 -23.15 -27.00 9.65
N LEU A 440 -22.13 -27.33 8.85
CA LEU A 440 -21.69 -28.71 8.64
C LEU A 440 -21.19 -29.35 9.94
N SER A 441 -20.45 -28.60 10.78
CA SER A 441 -19.97 -29.11 12.08
C SER A 441 -21.11 -29.44 13.05
N LEU A 442 -22.26 -28.77 12.89
CA LEU A 442 -23.49 -29.01 13.66
C LEU A 442 -24.39 -30.08 13.00
N GLY A 443 -23.94 -30.70 11.90
CA GLY A 443 -24.69 -31.70 11.14
C GLY A 443 -25.87 -31.12 10.36
N ILE A 444 -25.87 -29.81 10.09
CA ILE A 444 -26.88 -29.13 9.28
C ILE A 444 -26.43 -29.15 7.82
N GLU A 445 -27.20 -29.81 6.96
CA GLU A 445 -26.99 -29.79 5.51
C GLU A 445 -27.64 -28.51 4.93
N PRO A 446 -26.85 -27.57 4.38
CA PRO A 446 -27.41 -26.35 3.80
C PRO A 446 -28.14 -26.65 2.48
N ALA A 447 -29.23 -25.92 2.24
CA ALA A 447 -29.98 -25.97 0.98
C ALA A 447 -29.25 -25.25 -0.18
N GLY A 448 -28.16 -24.56 0.13
CA GLY A 448 -27.21 -23.92 -0.77
C GLY A 448 -26.11 -23.25 0.05
N ALA A 449 -24.88 -23.29 -0.43
CA ALA A 449 -23.72 -22.76 0.27
C ALA A 449 -22.80 -22.00 -0.69
N GLN A 450 -22.18 -20.93 -0.22
CA GLN A 450 -21.04 -20.32 -0.88
C GLN A 450 -19.77 -21.07 -0.44
N TYR A 451 -18.92 -21.44 -1.39
CA TYR A 451 -17.72 -22.23 -1.12
C TYR A 451 -16.52 -21.33 -0.82
N PHE A 452 -15.74 -21.73 0.18
CA PHE A 452 -14.47 -21.12 0.52
C PHE A 452 -13.37 -22.14 0.23
N THR A 453 -12.20 -21.71 -0.28
CA THR A 453 -11.13 -22.60 -0.76
C THR A 453 -10.58 -23.51 0.34
N THR A 454 -10.40 -23.00 1.56
CA THR A 454 -9.96 -23.79 2.73
C THR A 454 -11.01 -24.80 3.21
N LEU A 455 -12.29 -24.63 2.87
CA LEU A 455 -13.35 -25.60 3.18
C LEU A 455 -13.23 -26.88 2.32
N LEU A 456 -12.67 -26.75 1.11
CA LEU A 456 -12.36 -27.88 0.22
C LEU A 456 -11.08 -28.63 0.63
N GLU A 457 -10.25 -28.02 1.49
CA GLU A 457 -9.01 -28.62 2.01
C GLU A 457 -9.25 -29.55 3.20
N VAL A 458 -10.48 -29.59 3.74
CA VAL A 458 -10.91 -30.55 4.76
C VAL A 458 -11.80 -31.61 4.09
N PRO A 459 -11.25 -32.80 3.73
CA PRO A 459 -11.94 -33.78 2.90
C PRO A 459 -13.28 -34.26 3.47
N GLU A 460 -13.38 -34.36 4.80
CA GLU A 460 -14.59 -34.79 5.50
C GLU A 460 -15.75 -33.78 5.41
N LEU A 461 -15.44 -32.48 5.33
CA LEU A 461 -16.44 -31.43 5.18
C LEU A 461 -16.78 -31.21 3.70
N ALA A 462 -15.79 -31.29 2.81
CA ALA A 462 -15.99 -31.24 1.37
C ALA A 462 -16.94 -32.33 0.87
N ALA A 463 -16.83 -33.56 1.42
CA ALA A 463 -17.74 -34.66 1.10
C ALA A 463 -19.21 -34.38 1.52
N GLN A 464 -19.43 -33.58 2.57
CA GLN A 464 -20.78 -33.22 3.03
C GLN A 464 -21.45 -32.14 2.17
N LEU A 465 -20.69 -31.50 1.27
CA LEU A 465 -21.20 -30.52 0.31
C LEU A 465 -21.53 -31.15 -1.05
N GLU A 466 -21.33 -32.46 -1.24
CA GLU A 466 -21.63 -33.14 -2.50
C GLU A 466 -23.13 -33.08 -2.83
N GLY A 467 -23.48 -32.27 -3.84
CA GLY A 467 -24.86 -32.08 -4.29
C GLY A 467 -25.57 -30.84 -3.71
N VAL A 468 -24.93 -30.11 -2.79
CA VAL A 468 -25.40 -28.80 -2.34
C VAL A 468 -25.22 -27.79 -3.49
N PRO A 469 -26.24 -26.97 -3.82
CA PRO A 469 -26.08 -25.91 -4.81
C PRO A 469 -25.09 -24.83 -4.35
N GLU A 470 -24.10 -24.53 -5.19
CA GLU A 470 -23.18 -23.42 -4.98
C GLU A 470 -23.88 -22.08 -5.18
N LEU A 471 -23.82 -21.22 -4.18
CA LEU A 471 -24.38 -19.88 -4.21
C LEU A 471 -23.30 -18.86 -4.59
N GLY A 472 -22.99 -18.78 -5.89
CA GLY A 472 -22.00 -17.83 -6.42
C GLY A 472 -20.56 -18.34 -6.34
N ASP A 473 -19.73 -17.87 -7.27
CA ASP A 473 -18.32 -18.24 -7.40
C ASP A 473 -17.46 -17.02 -7.04
N GLN A 474 -16.62 -17.13 -6.00
CA GLN A 474 -15.71 -16.06 -5.57
C GLN A 474 -14.53 -15.89 -6.55
N TYR A 475 -14.29 -16.86 -7.45
CA TYR A 475 -13.23 -16.79 -8.45
C TYR A 475 -13.70 -17.40 -9.76
N LEU A 476 -13.91 -16.59 -10.80
CA LEU A 476 -14.09 -17.09 -12.17
C LEU A 476 -12.88 -17.92 -12.62
N ARG A 477 -12.80 -19.20 -12.23
CA ARG A 477 -11.90 -20.15 -12.86
C ARG A 477 -12.51 -20.51 -14.22
N PRO A 478 -11.79 -20.39 -15.34
CA PRO A 478 -12.21 -21.07 -16.55
C PRO A 478 -12.21 -22.58 -16.25
N LYS A 479 -13.40 -23.21 -16.28
CA LYS A 479 -13.55 -24.66 -16.08
C LYS A 479 -12.51 -25.40 -16.93
N PRO A 480 -11.78 -26.39 -16.37
CA PRO A 480 -10.89 -27.22 -17.16
C PRO A 480 -11.69 -27.86 -18.30
N ARG A 481 -11.15 -27.78 -19.53
CA ARG A 481 -11.76 -28.29 -20.78
C ARG A 481 -12.18 -29.78 -20.72
N SER A 482 -11.79 -30.52 -19.68
CA SER A 482 -12.19 -31.90 -19.43
C SER A 482 -13.63 -32.07 -18.92
N ALA A 483 -14.28 -31.01 -18.42
CA ALA A 483 -15.64 -31.09 -17.87
C ALA A 483 -16.76 -30.74 -18.87
N CYS A 484 -16.42 -30.19 -20.04
CA CYS A 484 -17.38 -30.00 -21.13
C CYS A 484 -17.27 -31.18 -22.10
N GLY A 485 -18.27 -32.07 -22.09
CA GLY A 485 -18.39 -33.20 -23.01
C GLY A 485 -18.56 -32.79 -24.48
N CYS A 486 -17.54 -32.16 -25.07
CA CYS A 486 -17.44 -31.95 -26.50
C CYS A 486 -16.89 -33.22 -27.17
N PRO A 487 -17.51 -33.69 -28.27
CA PRO A 487 -17.05 -34.89 -28.97
C PRO A 487 -15.65 -34.64 -29.57
N THR A 488 -14.75 -35.59 -29.36
CA THR A 488 -13.39 -35.59 -29.90
C THR A 488 -13.40 -35.47 -31.42
N ARG A 489 -12.67 -34.48 -31.96
CA ARG A 489 -12.37 -34.41 -33.40
C ARG A 489 -11.49 -35.59 -33.78
N PRO A 490 -11.74 -36.28 -34.91
CA PRO A 490 -10.93 -37.41 -35.32
C PRO A 490 -9.54 -36.96 -35.80
N ASP A 491 -8.56 -37.71 -35.34
CA ASP A 491 -7.13 -37.70 -35.64
C ASP A 491 -6.85 -37.45 -37.14
N ARG A 492 -6.21 -36.32 -37.48
CA ARG A 492 -5.55 -36.14 -38.77
C ARG A 492 -4.04 -36.11 -38.54
N ARG A 493 -3.47 -37.30 -38.66
CA ARG A 493 -2.04 -37.49 -38.88
C ARG A 493 -1.59 -36.75 -40.14
N LEU A 494 -0.40 -36.20 -40.00
CA LEU A 494 0.48 -35.68 -41.04
C LEU A 494 0.50 -36.57 -42.29
N GLY A 495 0.43 -35.90 -43.44
CA GLY A 495 0.79 -36.37 -44.77
C GLY A 495 1.37 -35.19 -45.53
#